data_AF-A0A1S3MTU2-F1
#
_entry.id   AF-A0A1S3MTU2-F1
#
_cell.length_a   1.000
_cell.length_b   1.000
_cell.length_c   1.000
_cell.angle_alpha   90.00
_cell.angle_beta   90.00
_cell.angle_gamma   90.00
#
_symmetry.space_group_name_H-M   'P 1'
#
loop_
_entity.id
_entity.type
_entity.pdbx_description
1 polymer ?
#
loop_
_entity_poly.entity_id
_entity_poly.type
_entity_poly.pdbx_seq_one_letter_code
_entity_poly.pdbx_strand_id
1 'polypeptide(L)'
;MAEINLALTKEGWYLTDEGIEELKRTSEKPTANYIIRIALNSDLRPIGRKFLPADINSGRVEKLEGPCVLQVQKVRNASAPKDNEESQGAPRMLRLQMTDGHTNAVGLEFNYLSQIR
;
A
#
# COMPACT_ATOMS: atom_id res chain seq x y z
N MET A 1 -12.55 20.33 -2.03
CA MET A 1 -12.41 18.90 -2.43
C MET A 1 -11.27 18.69 -3.42
N ALA A 2 -11.28 19.33 -4.59
CA ALA A 2 -10.24 19.18 -5.61
C ALA A 2 -8.80 19.45 -5.10
N GLU A 3 -8.60 20.52 -4.31
CA GLU A 3 -7.27 20.84 -3.74
C GLU A 3 -6.76 19.78 -2.75
N ILE A 4 -7.65 19.21 -1.93
CA ILE A 4 -7.30 18.13 -0.99
C ILE A 4 -6.91 16.87 -1.77
N ASN A 5 -7.69 16.50 -2.80
CA ASN A 5 -7.39 15.36 -3.67
C ASN A 5 -6.03 15.51 -4.35
N LEU A 6 -5.70 16.71 -4.84
CA LEU A 6 -4.41 16.99 -5.45
C LEU A 6 -3.26 16.86 -4.44
N ALA A 7 -3.43 17.39 -3.22
CA ALA A 7 -2.45 17.28 -2.16
C ALA A 7 -2.23 15.81 -1.72
N LEU A 8 -3.30 15.01 -1.61
CA LEU A 8 -3.21 13.58 -1.30
C LEU A 8 -2.50 12.81 -2.40
N THR A 9 -2.86 13.05 -3.67
CA THR A 9 -2.25 12.36 -4.83
C THR A 9 -0.76 12.69 -4.95
N LYS A 10 -0.35 13.93 -4.61
CA LYS A 10 1.06 14.33 -4.59
C LYS A 10 1.89 13.53 -3.58
N GLU A 11 1.28 13.13 -2.47
CA GLU A 11 1.88 12.26 -1.45
C GLU A 11 1.67 10.75 -1.78
N GLY A 12 1.12 10.42 -2.95
CA GLY A 12 0.85 9.05 -3.39
C GLY A 12 -0.40 8.41 -2.80
N TRP A 13 -1.26 9.16 -2.10
CA TRP A 13 -2.52 8.64 -1.57
C TRP A 13 -3.63 8.71 -2.62
N TYR A 14 -4.14 7.54 -3.02
CA TYR A 14 -5.26 7.40 -3.95
C TYR A 14 -6.50 6.96 -3.15
N LEU A 15 -7.31 7.93 -2.73
CA LEU A 15 -8.55 7.70 -1.99
C LEU A 15 -9.77 8.04 -2.87
N THR A 16 -10.92 7.42 -2.58
CA THR A 16 -12.19 7.80 -3.20
C THR A 16 -12.74 9.06 -2.54
N ASP A 17 -13.65 9.76 -3.21
CA ASP A 17 -14.30 10.94 -2.62
C ASP A 17 -15.13 10.53 -1.40
N GLU A 18 -15.82 9.38 -1.45
CA GLU A 18 -16.55 8.80 -0.33
C GLU A 18 -15.62 8.43 0.84
N GLY A 19 -14.47 7.83 0.54
CA GLY A 19 -13.47 7.47 1.55
C GLY A 19 -12.87 8.70 2.22
N ILE A 20 -12.66 9.78 1.47
CA ILE A 20 -12.26 11.07 2.02
C ILE A 20 -13.33 11.60 2.96
N GLU A 21 -14.61 11.62 2.57
CA GLU A 21 -15.70 12.06 3.45
C GLU A 21 -15.80 11.22 4.74
N GLU A 22 -15.63 9.89 4.64
CA GLU A 22 -15.58 9.00 5.81
C GLU A 22 -14.43 9.37 6.76
N LEU A 23 -13.23 9.60 6.21
CA LEU A 23 -12.03 9.90 7.01
C LEU A 23 -12.06 11.29 7.64
N LYS A 24 -12.75 12.25 7.03
CA LYS A 24 -12.91 13.60 7.59
C LYS A 24 -13.71 13.59 8.89
N ARG A 25 -14.59 12.60 9.08
CA ARG A 25 -15.49 12.47 10.24
C ARG A 25 -16.29 13.77 10.45
N THR A 26 -16.13 14.40 11.61
CA THR A 26 -16.81 15.66 12.00
C THR A 26 -15.97 16.91 11.76
N SER A 27 -14.79 16.80 11.13
CA SER A 27 -13.95 17.97 10.88
C SER A 27 -14.54 18.85 9.78
N GLU A 28 -14.91 20.09 10.11
CA GLU A 28 -15.45 21.05 9.14
C GLU A 28 -14.41 21.54 8.10
N LYS A 29 -13.11 21.54 8.47
CA LYS A 29 -12.00 21.98 7.60
C LYS A 29 -10.80 21.03 7.67
N PRO A 30 -10.93 19.82 7.13
CA PRO A 30 -9.88 18.80 7.18
C PRO A 30 -8.76 19.13 6.21
N THR A 31 -7.51 19.02 6.67
CA THR A 31 -6.31 19.14 5.83
C THR A 31 -5.90 17.79 5.26
N ALA A 32 -5.09 17.78 4.19
CA ALA A 32 -4.57 16.53 3.64
C ALA A 32 -3.77 15.71 4.68
N ASN A 33 -2.94 16.38 5.49
CA ASN A 33 -2.19 15.73 6.57
C ASN A 33 -3.13 15.10 7.62
N TYR A 34 -4.20 15.80 8.01
CA TYR A 34 -5.21 15.23 8.91
C TYR A 34 -5.82 13.94 8.36
N ILE A 35 -6.20 13.94 7.07
CA ILE A 35 -6.75 12.75 6.39
C ILE A 35 -5.70 11.62 6.35
N ILE A 36 -4.46 11.92 5.96
CA ILE A 36 -3.35 10.93 5.91
C ILE A 36 -3.16 10.26 7.27
N ARG A 37 -3.16 11.02 8.37
CA ARG A 37 -2.98 10.47 9.73
C ARG A 37 -4.05 9.45 10.10
N ILE A 38 -5.30 9.66 9.65
CA ILE A 38 -6.40 8.72 9.89
C ILE A 38 -6.30 7.54 8.91
N ALA A 39 -6.01 7.82 7.63
CA ALA A 39 -5.88 6.79 6.60
C ALA A 39 -4.76 5.78 6.90
N LEU A 40 -3.65 6.21 7.51
CA LEU A 40 -2.55 5.34 7.96
C LEU A 40 -2.99 4.22 8.92
N ASN A 41 -4.09 4.43 9.65
CA ASN A 41 -4.65 3.48 10.60
C ASN A 41 -5.97 2.85 10.11
N SER A 42 -6.28 3.00 8.82
CA SER A 42 -7.52 2.55 8.21
C SER A 42 -7.22 1.50 7.13
N ASP A 43 -8.18 0.60 6.89
CA ASP A 43 -8.09 -0.36 5.78
C ASP A 43 -8.35 0.37 4.46
N LEU A 44 -7.54 0.13 3.42
CA LEU A 44 -7.69 0.76 2.10
C LEU A 44 -8.86 0.19 1.28
N ARG A 45 -9.38 -1.00 1.59
CA ARG A 45 -10.50 -1.58 0.82
C ARG A 45 -11.77 -0.69 0.81
N PRO A 46 -12.23 -0.10 1.93
CA PRO A 46 -13.38 0.79 1.92
C PRO A 46 -13.12 2.20 1.37
N ILE A 47 -11.90 2.74 1.53
CA ILE A 47 -11.60 4.16 1.30
C ILE A 47 -10.69 4.42 0.09
N GLY A 48 -10.01 3.39 -0.41
CA GLY A 48 -9.00 3.48 -1.44
C GLY A 48 -9.61 3.53 -2.82
N ARG A 49 -9.00 4.32 -3.71
CA ARG A 49 -9.33 4.33 -5.14
C ARG A 49 -8.38 3.42 -5.88
N LYS A 50 -8.93 2.52 -6.69
CA LYS A 50 -8.14 1.66 -7.58
C LYS A 50 -7.19 2.49 -8.45
N PHE A 51 -5.91 2.14 -8.45
CA PHE A 51 -4.91 2.75 -9.34
C PHE A 51 -3.93 1.74 -9.91
N LEU A 52 -3.75 0.57 -9.29
CA LEU A 52 -2.90 -0.47 -9.84
C LEU A 52 -3.51 -1.02 -11.14
N PRO A 53 -2.70 -1.29 -12.17
CA PRO A 53 -3.14 -2.00 -13.37
C PRO A 53 -3.78 -3.34 -13.00
N ALA A 54 -4.93 -3.65 -13.60
CA ALA A 54 -5.67 -4.88 -13.30
C ALA A 54 -4.86 -6.15 -13.65
N ASP A 55 -3.93 -6.04 -14.58
CA ASP A 55 -3.06 -7.09 -15.08
C ASP A 55 -1.64 -7.04 -14.49
N ILE A 56 -1.42 -6.34 -13.36
CA ILE A 56 -0.10 -6.21 -12.72
C ILE A 56 0.58 -7.55 -12.42
N ASN A 57 -0.20 -8.61 -12.17
CA ASN A 57 0.32 -9.96 -11.89
C ASN A 57 0.45 -10.84 -13.14
N SER A 58 0.19 -10.31 -14.35
CA SER A 58 0.22 -11.08 -15.60
C SER A 58 1.63 -11.25 -16.19
N GLY A 59 2.62 -10.49 -15.69
CA GLY A 59 3.95 -10.39 -16.28
C GLY A 59 4.05 -9.43 -17.48
N ARG A 60 2.95 -8.82 -17.90
CA ARG A 60 2.93 -7.81 -19.00
C ARG A 60 3.30 -6.41 -18.54
N VAL A 61 3.10 -6.12 -17.25
CA VAL A 61 3.44 -4.83 -16.65
C VAL A 61 4.88 -4.89 -16.17
N GLU A 62 5.78 -4.22 -16.88
CA GLU A 62 7.22 -4.25 -16.58
C GLU A 62 7.64 -3.17 -15.57
N LYS A 63 6.86 -2.10 -15.43
CA LYS A 63 7.17 -0.95 -14.58
C LYS A 63 5.92 -0.41 -13.89
N LEU A 64 6.11 0.10 -12.68
CA LEU A 64 5.11 0.83 -11.90
C LEU A 64 5.68 2.20 -11.54
N GLU A 65 4.98 3.26 -11.92
CA GLU A 65 5.37 4.63 -11.61
C GLU A 65 4.75 5.09 -10.30
N GLY A 66 5.53 5.78 -9.47
CA GLY A 66 5.10 6.35 -8.19
C GLY A 66 5.08 7.88 -8.21
N PRO A 67 4.78 8.52 -7.06
CA PRO A 67 4.56 7.91 -5.75
C PRO A 67 3.18 7.24 -5.65
N CYS A 68 3.11 6.11 -4.96
CA CYS A 68 1.85 5.44 -4.65
C CYS A 68 1.91 4.72 -3.29
N VAL A 69 0.85 4.84 -2.51
CA VAL A 69 0.71 4.19 -1.21
C VAL A 69 -0.08 2.89 -1.37
N LEU A 70 0.45 1.82 -0.78
CA LEU A 70 -0.17 0.50 -0.73
C LEU A 70 -0.25 0.02 0.71
N GLN A 71 -1.24 -0.81 1.01
CA GLN A 71 -1.36 -1.48 2.29
C GLN A 71 -0.74 -2.87 2.22
N VAL A 72 0.18 -3.17 3.15
CA VAL A 72 0.74 -4.51 3.31
C VAL A 72 -0.31 -5.43 3.93
N GLN A 73 -0.62 -6.52 3.25
CA GLN A 73 -1.58 -7.55 3.67
C GLN A 73 -0.87 -8.73 4.33
N LYS A 74 0.31 -9.08 3.84
CA LYS A 74 1.06 -10.24 4.32
C LYS A 74 2.55 -10.13 4.04
N VAL A 75 3.36 -10.55 5.01
CA VAL A 75 4.82 -10.66 4.88
C VAL A 75 5.20 -12.11 5.13
N ARG A 76 6.10 -12.65 4.32
CA ARG A 76 6.72 -13.98 4.52
C ARG A 76 8.17 -13.97 4.10
N ASN A 77 9.01 -14.73 4.77
CA ASN A 77 10.34 -15.02 4.25
C ASN A 77 10.25 -16.08 3.14
N ALA A 78 10.54 -15.71 1.90
CA ALA A 78 10.52 -16.61 0.76
C ALA A 78 11.77 -17.49 0.65
N SER A 79 12.85 -17.15 1.36
CA SER A 79 14.07 -17.94 1.39
C SER A 79 14.12 -18.97 2.52
N ALA A 80 13.15 -18.94 3.45
CA ALA A 80 13.02 -19.92 4.52
C ALA A 80 11.86 -20.91 4.24
N PRO A 81 12.01 -22.20 4.63
CA PRO A 81 10.91 -23.16 4.58
C PRO A 81 9.74 -22.72 5.48
N LYS A 82 8.51 -23.06 5.10
CA LYS A 82 7.31 -22.73 5.90
C LYS A 82 7.35 -23.32 7.31
N ASP A 83 7.93 -24.50 7.45
CA ASP A 83 8.01 -25.21 8.73
C ASP A 83 9.17 -24.69 9.60
N ASN A 84 10.00 -23.78 9.08
CA ASN A 84 11.16 -23.18 9.76
C ASN A 84 11.43 -21.76 9.23
N GLU A 85 10.49 -20.83 9.44
CA GLU A 85 10.56 -19.48 8.87
C GLU A 85 11.74 -18.63 9.40
N GLU A 86 12.31 -18.99 10.56
CA GLU A 86 13.49 -18.34 11.17
C GLU A 86 14.82 -18.89 10.65
N SER A 87 14.80 -19.88 9.76
CA SER A 87 16.01 -20.48 9.19
C SER A 87 16.96 -19.42 8.62
N GLN A 88 18.20 -19.47 9.07
CA GLN A 88 19.30 -18.64 8.55
C GLN A 88 20.11 -19.37 7.46
N GLY A 89 19.56 -20.45 6.90
CA GLY A 89 20.23 -21.25 5.86
C GLY A 89 20.41 -20.52 4.53
N ALA A 90 19.68 -19.43 4.31
CA ALA A 90 19.80 -18.56 3.15
C ALA A 90 19.62 -17.08 3.57
N PRO A 91 20.18 -16.11 2.82
CA PRO A 91 19.89 -14.71 3.05
C PRO A 91 18.38 -14.43 3.00
N ARG A 92 17.90 -13.56 3.88
CA ARG A 92 16.49 -13.15 3.95
C ARG A 92 16.02 -12.61 2.59
N MET A 93 14.83 -13.05 2.18
CA MET A 93 14.12 -12.45 1.05
C MET A 93 12.64 -12.38 1.39
N LEU A 94 12.14 -11.22 1.80
CA LEU A 94 10.72 -11.05 2.06
C LEU A 94 9.88 -11.06 0.78
N ARG A 95 8.76 -11.77 0.84
CA ARG A 95 7.64 -11.64 -0.09
C ARG A 95 6.51 -10.87 0.58
N LEU A 96 6.19 -9.71 0.01
CA LEU A 96 5.15 -8.80 0.48
C LEU A 96 3.92 -8.96 -0.41
N GLN A 97 2.76 -9.26 0.17
CA GLN A 97 1.48 -9.10 -0.50
C GLN A 97 0.92 -7.74 -0.11
N MET A 98 0.56 -6.94 -1.10
CA MET A 98 0.14 -5.56 -0.94
C MET A 98 -1.14 -5.29 -1.73
N THR A 99 -1.88 -4.25 -1.37
CA THR A 99 -3.11 -3.86 -2.08
C THR A 99 -3.29 -2.35 -2.13
N ASP A 100 -3.91 -1.84 -3.19
CA ASP A 100 -4.47 -0.48 -3.26
C ASP A 100 -5.92 -0.41 -2.71
N GLY A 101 -6.41 -1.50 -2.10
CA GLY A 101 -7.79 -1.69 -1.66
C GLY A 101 -8.63 -2.50 -2.66
N HIS A 102 -8.18 -2.65 -3.91
CA HIS A 102 -8.94 -3.32 -4.98
C HIS A 102 -8.14 -4.42 -5.68
N THR A 103 -6.88 -4.13 -5.98
CA THR A 103 -5.96 -5.00 -6.71
C THR A 103 -4.85 -5.44 -5.77
N ASN A 104 -4.51 -6.73 -5.79
CA ASN A 104 -3.36 -7.24 -5.06
C ASN A 104 -2.11 -7.18 -5.93
N ALA A 105 -0.97 -6.82 -5.34
CA ALA A 105 0.34 -6.89 -5.94
C ALA A 105 1.29 -7.68 -5.04
N VAL A 106 2.30 -8.31 -5.62
CA VAL A 106 3.33 -9.04 -4.88
C VAL A 106 4.68 -8.36 -5.09
N GLY A 107 5.32 -7.96 -4.00
CA GLY A 107 6.69 -7.43 -3.98
C GLY A 107 7.68 -8.45 -3.41
N LEU A 108 8.92 -8.36 -3.86
CA LEU A 108 10.05 -9.09 -3.30
C LEU A 108 11.10 -8.11 -2.77
N GLU A 109 11.68 -8.44 -1.63
CA GLU A 109 12.87 -7.79 -1.10
C GLU A 109 14.08 -8.16 -1.97
N PHE A 110 14.34 -7.35 -2.99
CA PHE A 110 15.50 -7.56 -3.87
C PHE A 110 16.82 -7.14 -3.20
N ASN A 111 16.76 -6.05 -2.44
CA ASN A 111 17.83 -5.58 -1.55
C ASN A 111 17.29 -5.53 -0.12
N TYR A 112 18.17 -5.68 0.87
CA TYR A 112 17.77 -5.71 2.29
C TYR A 112 17.00 -4.44 2.70
N LEU A 113 15.79 -4.63 3.23
CA LEU A 113 14.90 -3.57 3.71
C LEU A 113 14.87 -3.57 5.24
N SER A 114 15.78 -2.82 5.86
CA SER A 114 15.93 -2.76 7.33
C SER A 114 14.70 -2.25 8.08
N GLN A 115 13.82 -1.50 7.41
CA GLN A 115 12.61 -0.92 7.98
C GLN A 115 11.44 -1.92 8.05
N ILE A 116 11.50 -3.02 7.29
CA ILE A 116 10.46 -4.05 7.30
C ILE A 116 11.01 -5.24 8.09
N ARG A 117 10.32 -5.64 9.15
CA ARG A 117 10.70 -6.74 10.06
C ARG A 117 9.80 -7.94 9.85
#